data_AF-A0A5J4R2X9-F1
#
_entry.id   AF-A0A5J4R2X9-F1
#
_cell.length_a   1.000
_cell.length_b   1.000
_cell.length_c   1.000
_cell.angle_alpha   90.00
_cell.angle_beta   90.00
_cell.angle_gamma   90.00
#
_symmetry.space_group_name_H-M   'P 1'
#
loop_
_entity.id
_entity.type
_entity.pdbx_description
1 polymer ?
#
loop_
_entity_poly.entity_id
_entity_poly.type
_entity_poly.pdbx_seq_one_letter_code
_entity_poly.pdbx_strand_id
1 'polypeptide(L)'
;MPYVAESVVVQQNERLVGLVYPDFEDAFANGLEAKDIERIMEENRTTLNATLPAYSQIAKIKIYSEEFEKTPKKSIKRFLYMEAKG
;
A
#
# COMPACT_ATOMS: atom_id res chain seq x y z
N MET A 1 -0.72 2.94 -10.57
CA MET A 1 -0.79 3.83 -9.39
C MET A 1 0.60 4.44 -9.22
N PRO A 2 0.73 5.76 -9.16
CA PRO A 2 2.03 6.44 -9.02
C PRO A 2 2.72 6.09 -7.69
N TYR A 3 4.05 5.97 -7.73
CA TYR A 3 4.96 5.79 -6.58
C TYR A 3 4.68 4.57 -5.68
N VAL A 4 4.10 3.51 -6.23
CA VAL A 4 3.89 2.24 -5.52
C VAL A 4 4.89 1.20 -6.02
N ALA A 5 5.86 0.82 -5.19
CA ALA A 5 6.80 -0.25 -5.51
C ALA A 5 6.20 -1.62 -5.20
N GLU A 6 5.63 -1.78 -3.99
CA GLU A 6 4.98 -3.03 -3.58
C GLU A 6 3.66 -2.77 -2.85
N SER A 7 2.74 -3.71 -2.96
CA SER A 7 1.49 -3.63 -2.21
C SER A 7 0.91 -5.00 -1.85
N VAL A 8 0.20 -5.04 -0.73
CA VAL A 8 -0.55 -6.20 -0.25
C VAL A 8 -1.88 -5.71 0.30
N VAL A 9 -2.98 -6.25 -0.20
CA VAL A 9 -4.30 -6.03 0.41
C VAL A 9 -4.56 -7.12 1.45
N VAL A 10 -4.97 -6.69 2.64
CA VAL A 10 -5.33 -7.54 3.79
C VAL A 10 -6.70 -7.15 4.33
N GLN A 11 -7.37 -8.07 5.01
CA GLN A 11 -8.63 -7.77 5.69
C GLN A 11 -8.36 -7.55 7.18
N GLN A 12 -8.73 -6.37 7.69
CA GLN A 12 -8.60 -6.00 9.11
C GLN A 12 -9.94 -5.45 9.60
N ASN A 13 -10.47 -5.98 10.70
CA ASN A 13 -11.77 -5.55 11.27
C ASN A 13 -12.88 -5.51 10.20
N GLU A 14 -13.00 -6.58 9.42
CA GLU A 14 -13.96 -6.75 8.32
C GLU A 14 -13.80 -5.79 7.13
N ARG A 15 -12.76 -4.94 7.11
CA ARG A 15 -12.50 -3.98 6.05
C ARG A 15 -11.22 -4.31 5.29
N LEU A 16 -11.17 -3.97 4.00
CA LEU A 16 -9.95 -4.11 3.20
C LEU A 16 -8.98 -2.97 3.49
N VAL A 17 -7.73 -3.30 3.81
CA VAL A 17 -6.65 -2.35 4.06
C VAL A 17 -5.52 -2.64 3.07
N GLY A 18 -5.04 -1.61 2.39
CA GLY A 18 -3.88 -1.69 1.50
C GLY A 18 -2.60 -1.40 2.29
N LEU A 19 -1.69 -2.35 2.33
CA LEU A 19 -0.32 -2.14 2.79
C LEU A 19 0.52 -1.80 1.57
N VAL A 20 1.28 -0.71 1.62
CA VAL A 20 2.05 -0.22 0.48
C VAL A 20 3.46 0.09 0.93
N TYR A 21 4.44 -0.42 0.21
CA TYR A 21 5.81 0.08 0.22
C TYR A 21 5.96 1.03 -0.98
N PRO A 22 6.08 2.36 -0.74
CA PRO A 22 6.26 3.33 -1.80
C PRO A 22 7.60 3.17 -2.51
N ASP A 23 7.64 3.59 -3.77
CA ASP A 23 8.91 3.82 -4.45
C ASP A 23 9.49 5.14 -3.95
N PHE A 24 10.20 5.06 -2.82
CA PHE A 24 10.82 6.22 -2.19
C PHE A 24 11.91 6.83 -3.07
N GLU A 25 12.67 6.01 -3.80
CA GLU A 25 13.73 6.49 -4.67
C GLU A 25 13.17 7.38 -5.78
N ASP A 26 12.15 6.91 -6.50
CA ASP A 26 11.49 7.71 -7.54
C ASP A 26 10.77 8.93 -6.94
N ALA A 27 10.07 8.77 -5.82
CA ALA A 27 9.36 9.89 -5.19
C ALA A 27 10.33 11.02 -4.77
N PHE A 28 11.43 10.68 -4.09
CA PHE A 28 12.43 11.66 -3.67
C PHE A 28 13.19 12.25 -4.86
N ALA A 29 13.46 11.47 -5.91
CA ALA A 29 14.07 11.98 -7.14
C ALA A 29 13.19 13.03 -7.85
N ASN A 30 11.87 12.91 -7.70
CA ASN A 30 10.89 13.90 -8.18
C ASN A 30 10.64 15.06 -7.19
N GLY A 31 11.40 15.14 -6.10
CA GLY A 31 11.31 16.21 -5.10
C GLY A 31 10.13 16.10 -4.14
N LEU A 32 9.51 14.92 -4.03
CA LEU A 32 8.40 14.69 -3.09
C LEU A 32 8.92 14.43 -1.69
N GLU A 33 8.25 14.98 -0.68
CA GLU A 33 8.55 14.67 0.72
C GLU A 33 7.68 13.53 1.24
N ALA A 34 8.00 12.96 2.41
CA ALA A 34 7.20 11.90 3.03
C ALA A 34 5.71 12.27 3.17
N LYS A 35 5.40 13.55 3.44
CA LYS A 35 4.03 14.06 3.52
C LYS A 35 3.31 14.05 2.16
N ASP A 36 4.04 14.32 1.08
CA ASP A 36 3.48 14.23 -0.27
C ASP A 36 3.20 12.80 -0.66
N ILE A 37 4.08 11.86 -0.27
CA ILE A 37 3.86 10.43 -0.48
C ILE A 37 2.59 9.97 0.24
N GLU A 38 2.39 10.38 1.51
CA GLU A 38 1.14 10.10 2.24
C GLU A 38 -0.10 10.64 1.51
N ARG A 39 -0.04 11.88 1.03
CA ARG A 39 -1.14 12.49 0.26
C ARG A 39 -1.41 11.74 -1.04
N ILE A 40 -0.38 11.42 -1.81
CA ILE A 40 -0.51 10.72 -3.09
C ILE A 40 -1.07 9.31 -2.87
N MET A 41 -0.67 8.61 -1.80
CA MET A 41 -1.23 7.31 -1.47
C MET A 41 -2.73 7.40 -1.14
N GLU A 42 -3.17 8.43 -0.44
CA GLU A 42 -4.58 8.65 -0.17
C GLU A 42 -5.38 9.02 -1.42
N GLU A 43 -4.81 9.82 -2.32
CA GLU A 43 -5.37 10.12 -3.64
C GLU A 43 -5.48 8.86 -4.50
N ASN A 44 -4.45 7.99 -4.47
CA ASN A 44 -4.45 6.69 -5.13
C ASN A 44 -5.59 5.81 -4.60
N ARG A 45 -5.78 5.75 -3.27
CA ARG A 45 -6.88 5.00 -2.64
C ARG A 45 -8.24 5.49 -3.14
N THR A 46 -8.44 6.80 -3.12
CA THR A 46 -9.71 7.42 -3.50
C THR A 46 -10.02 7.19 -4.98
N THR A 47 -9.03 7.40 -5.85
CA THR A 47 -9.13 7.16 -7.29
C THR A 47 -9.40 5.68 -7.58
N LEU A 48 -8.72 4.77 -6.89
CA LEU A 48 -8.95 3.33 -7.02
C LEU A 48 -10.38 2.97 -6.59
N ASN A 49 -10.84 3.43 -5.43
CA ASN A 49 -12.17 3.16 -4.91
C ASN A 49 -13.30 3.70 -5.80
N ALA A 50 -13.05 4.78 -6.55
CA ALA A 50 -14.01 5.29 -7.53
C ALA A 50 -14.25 4.32 -8.71
N THR A 51 -13.30 3.43 -8.97
CA THR A 51 -13.39 2.40 -10.03
C THR A 51 -13.80 1.02 -9.52
N LEU A 52 -13.79 0.81 -8.20
CA LEU A 52 -14.09 -0.48 -7.59
C LEU A 52 -15.54 -0.54 -7.06
N PRO A 53 -16.17 -1.72 -7.13
CA PRO A 53 -17.43 -1.98 -6.43
C PRO A 53 -17.27 -1.77 -4.91
N ALA A 54 -18.37 -1.40 -4.23
CA ALA A 54 -18.36 -1.07 -2.80
C ALA A 54 -17.73 -2.16 -1.90
N TYR A 55 -17.92 -3.43 -2.21
CA TYR A 55 -17.37 -4.56 -1.44
C TYR A 55 -15.86 -4.77 -1.63
N SER A 56 -15.27 -4.19 -2.67
CA SER A 56 -13.82 -4.26 -2.98
C SER A 56 -13.08 -2.97 -2.63
N GLN A 57 -13.77 -1.96 -2.08
CA GLN A 57 -13.14 -0.70 -1.74
C GLN A 57 -12.16 -0.85 -0.58
N ILE A 58 -11.01 -0.20 -0.73
CA ILE A 58 -9.96 -0.13 0.28
C ILE A 58 -10.31 0.95 1.30
N ALA A 59 -10.53 0.53 2.54
CA ALA A 59 -10.91 1.42 3.62
C ALA A 59 -9.77 2.35 4.05
N LYS A 60 -8.52 1.88 3.99
CA LYS A 60 -7.33 2.66 4.39
C LYS A 60 -6.08 2.13 3.69
N ILE A 61 -5.10 3.01 3.45
CA ILE A 61 -3.73 2.62 3.09
C ILE A 61 -2.78 2.82 4.29
N LYS A 62 -1.88 1.86 4.49
CA LYS A 62 -0.78 1.91 5.47
C LYS A 62 0.54 1.87 4.70
N ILE A 63 1.38 2.88 4.92
CA ILE A 63 2.69 2.97 4.31
C ILE A 63 3.71 2.19 5.16
N TYR A 64 4.52 1.38 4.50
CA TYR A 64 5.68 0.70 5.07
C TYR A 64 6.95 1.41 4.60
N SER A 65 7.89 1.61 5.52
CA SER A 65 9.20 2.20 5.24
C SER A 65 10.20 1.20 4.65
N GLU A 66 9.91 -0.10 4.76
CA GLU A 66 10.77 -1.19 4.30
C GLU A 66 10.01 -2.10 3.33
N GLU A 67 10.73 -2.73 2.41
CA GLU A 67 10.19 -3.73 1.49
C GLU A 67 9.53 -4.90 2.22
N PHE A 68 8.54 -5.53 1.59
CA PHE A 68 7.94 -6.71 2.18
C PHE A 68 8.87 -7.92 2.11
N GLU A 69 8.81 -8.74 3.14
CA GLU A 69 9.53 -10.00 3.24
C GLU A 69 9.17 -10.92 2.07
N LYS A 70 10.18 -11.36 1.31
CA LYS A 70 10.00 -12.20 0.12
C LYS A 70 10.48 -13.63 0.36
N THR A 71 9.86 -14.55 -0.35
CA THR A 71 10.36 -15.92 -0.53
C THR A 71 11.63 -15.91 -1.41
N PRO A 72 12.43 -16.98 -1.41
CA PRO A 72 13.55 -17.10 -2.35
C PRO A 72 13.14 -16.96 -3.82
N LYS A 73 11.87 -17.27 -4.14
CA LYS A 73 11.26 -17.06 -5.47
C LYS A 73 10.77 -15.62 -5.71
N LYS A 74 11.19 -14.65 -4.89
CA LYS A 74 10.84 -13.21 -4.95
C LYS A 74 9.36 -12.86 -4.78
N SER A 75 8.50 -13.81 -4.39
CA SER A 75 7.10 -13.53 -4.06
C SER A 75 6.97 -13.06 -2.61
N ILE A 76 6.13 -12.05 -2.35
CA ILE A 76 5.86 -11.52 -1.00
C ILE A 76 5.25 -12.60 -0.10
N LYS A 77 5.78 -12.76 1.12
CA LYS A 77 5.29 -13.65 2.18
C LYS A 77 4.03 -13.06 2.84
N ARG A 78 2.92 -13.04 2.10
CA ARG A 78 1.65 -12.39 2.52
C ARG A 78 1.15 -12.84 3.90
N PHE A 79 1.41 -14.09 4.29
CA PHE A 79 1.02 -14.62 5.61
C PHE A 79 1.58 -13.83 6.80
N LEU A 80 2.74 -13.18 6.64
CA LEU A 80 3.33 -12.31 7.67
C LEU A 80 2.54 -11.03 7.91
N TYR A 81 1.71 -10.63 6.93
CA TYR A 81 1.03 -9.34 6.90
C TYR A 81 -0.49 -9.46 7.07
N MET A 82 -1.06 -10.67 6.94
CA MET A 82 -2.51 -10.89 7.11
C MET A 82 -3.00 -10.54 8.52
N GLU A 83 -2.21 -10.84 9.54
CA GLU A 83 -2.54 -10.58 10.94
C GLU A 83 -1.81 -9.36 11.50
N ALA A 84 -1.21 -8.50 10.66
CA ALA A 84 -0.36 -7.41 11.10
C ALA A 84 -1.02 -6.63 12.25
N LYS A 85 -0.53 -6.97 13.46
CA LYS A 85 -1.11 -6.66 14.76
C LYS A 85 -1.34 -5.16 14.81
N GLY A 86 -2.61 -4.77 14.80
CA GLY A 86 -3.03 -3.47 15.32
C GLY A 86 -2.92 -3.51 16.84
#